data_AF-A0A482VNZ1-F1
#
_entry.id   AF-A0A482VNZ1-F1
#
_cell.length_a   1.000
_cell.length_b   1.000
_cell.length_c   1.000
_cell.angle_alpha   90.00
_cell.angle_beta   90.00
_cell.angle_gamma   90.00
#
_symmetry.space_group_name_H-M   'P 1'
#
loop_
_entity.id
_entity.type
_entity.pdbx_description
1 polymer ?
#
loop_
_entity_poly.entity_id
_entity_poly.type
_entity_poly.pdbx_seq_one_letter_code
_entity_poly.pdbx_strand_id
1 'polypeptide(L)'
;LAMQFSEASVADVLRSAQRDENFVREMQGQVEFIGKLLGVKNYHGTQRIVPALTNAWYYFMTTLGNLQTLGEEYTGTLRLDDDNRIPTKLVELMWLALYIGGEPLFDRFMHSLQTKIKKSNELTEKAKTLFLKILDFTQQHKQTVKRIHHSLFYINGKYYNISNRAMGIKYVLVRQWLQDDTFTRSFKLLGHLSLFYVLFNFVQQIWSSKNNGDVSENVVSSSELSWKVIDEELKAREEEIERKRNKSRLKEPDRNFLYEKNPYPEPAFWHHGTLKYMRRLYGRYGAASGVDPSVCWPVKQELEEALEYERVAYPFTIPQMIEDAKKKRSEKNERVRLRQEEIVKKMEKLEDMKRELYNKIRKKETEAKAAKDRKERLIEEVRMHFGYTVDPRDEKFKEMLEKKEKEQKKALKEERRKAREETMLARMLSKKTETSKEKAQKKETD
;
A
#
# COMPACT_ATOMS: atom_id res chain seq x y z
N LEU A 1 -6.52 8.92 -29.78
CA LEU A 1 -6.76 9.33 -28.38
C LEU A 1 -5.42 9.69 -27.77
N ALA A 2 -5.11 10.98 -27.65
CA ALA A 2 -3.91 11.40 -26.91
C ALA A 2 -4.13 11.01 -25.45
N MET A 3 -3.28 10.15 -24.91
CA MET A 3 -3.32 9.75 -23.50
C MET A 3 -3.00 11.01 -22.68
N GLN A 4 -4.00 11.53 -21.97
CA GLN A 4 -3.83 12.72 -21.15
C GLN A 4 -3.15 12.29 -19.86
N PHE A 5 -1.88 12.67 -19.71
CA PHE A 5 -1.08 12.40 -18.52
C PHE A 5 -1.40 13.42 -17.42
N SER A 6 -1.73 12.97 -16.20
CA SER A 6 -1.79 13.86 -15.04
C SER A 6 -0.46 13.89 -14.27
N GLU A 7 -0.15 15.05 -13.71
CA GLU A 7 0.99 15.17 -12.79
C GLU A 7 0.73 14.32 -11.54
N ALA A 8 1.74 13.58 -11.07
CA ALA A 8 1.62 12.77 -9.86
C ALA A 8 1.44 13.66 -8.62
N SER A 9 0.60 13.24 -7.67
CA SER A 9 0.44 13.96 -6.41
C SER A 9 1.71 13.83 -5.55
N VAL A 10 1.94 14.81 -4.67
CA VAL A 10 3.05 14.77 -3.68
C VAL A 10 3.04 13.45 -2.90
N ALA A 11 1.85 12.97 -2.53
CA ALA A 11 1.66 11.73 -1.80
C ALA A 11 2.09 10.50 -2.60
N ASP A 12 1.84 10.49 -3.91
CA ASP A 12 2.21 9.37 -4.80
C ASP A 12 3.72 9.29 -4.94
N VAL A 13 4.36 10.44 -5.19
CA VAL A 13 5.82 10.52 -5.31
C VAL A 13 6.50 10.11 -4.00
N LEU A 14 5.97 10.54 -2.84
CA LEU A 14 6.50 10.14 -1.53
C LEU A 14 6.34 8.64 -1.27
N ARG A 15 5.17 8.06 -1.58
CA ARG A 15 4.93 6.62 -1.42
C ARG A 15 5.82 5.79 -2.34
N SER A 16 6.02 6.23 -3.58
CA SER A 16 6.96 5.63 -4.54
C SER A 16 8.38 5.65 -3.98
N ALA A 17 8.88 6.83 -3.58
CA ALA A 17 10.23 6.99 -3.04
C ALA A 17 10.45 6.17 -1.76
N GLN A 18 9.48 6.18 -0.85
CA GLN A 18 9.56 5.40 0.39
C GLN A 18 9.62 3.89 0.12
N ARG A 19 8.86 3.40 -0.87
CA ARG A 19 8.89 1.99 -1.26
C ARG A 19 10.24 1.58 -1.83
N ASP A 20 10.81 2.41 -2.71
CA ASP A 20 12.15 2.21 -3.27
C ASP A 20 13.22 2.23 -2.17
N GLU A 21 13.20 3.22 -1.28
CA GLU A 21 14.15 3.33 -0.17
C GLU A 21 14.10 2.12 0.77
N ASN A 22 12.90 1.62 1.09
CA ASN A 22 12.76 0.45 1.94
C ASN A 22 13.38 -0.79 1.31
N PHE A 23 13.17 -1.00 0.00
CA PHE A 23 13.76 -2.12 -0.72
C PHE A 23 15.29 -1.99 -0.80
N VAL A 24 15.81 -0.80 -1.10
CA VAL A 24 17.25 -0.55 -1.12
C VAL A 24 17.89 -0.78 0.26
N ARG A 25 17.23 -0.38 1.36
CA ARG A 25 17.71 -0.66 2.72
C ARG A 25 17.74 -2.15 3.04
N GLU A 26 16.75 -2.91 2.56
CA GLU A 26 16.76 -4.38 2.68
C GLU A 26 17.94 -4.99 1.92
N MET A 27 18.17 -4.56 0.68
CA MET A 27 19.35 -4.96 -0.10
C MET A 27 20.66 -4.59 0.60
N GLN A 28 20.75 -3.40 1.20
CA GLN A 28 21.92 -2.98 1.99
C GLN A 28 22.17 -3.95 3.13
N GLY A 29 21.14 -4.31 3.90
CA GLY A 29 21.26 -5.28 5.00
C GLY A 29 21.75 -6.65 4.52
N GLN A 30 21.29 -7.13 3.36
CA GLN A 30 21.75 -8.38 2.77
C GLN A 30 23.22 -8.32 2.33
N VAL A 31 23.63 -7.24 1.67
CA VAL A 31 25.02 -7.04 1.24
C VAL A 31 25.95 -6.89 2.44
N GLU A 32 25.53 -6.18 3.48
CA GLU A 32 26.27 -6.06 4.74
C GLU A 32 26.41 -7.42 5.45
N PHE A 33 25.37 -8.25 5.43
CA PHE A 33 25.42 -9.61 5.98
C PHE A 33 26.43 -10.49 5.24
N ILE A 34 26.44 -10.45 3.91
CA ILE A 34 27.45 -11.13 3.08
C ILE A 34 28.85 -10.60 3.39
N GLY A 35 29.00 -9.27 3.54
CA GLY A 35 30.26 -8.64 3.91
C GLY A 35 30.78 -9.11 5.29
N LYS A 36 29.88 -9.31 6.27
CA LYS A 36 30.22 -9.86 7.60
C LYS A 36 30.69 -11.31 7.51
N LEU A 37 30.06 -12.12 6.66
CA LEU A 37 30.48 -13.52 6.40
C LEU A 37 31.89 -13.60 5.80
N LEU A 38 32.27 -12.64 4.96
CA LEU A 38 33.59 -12.57 4.31
C LEU A 38 34.70 -11.99 5.21
N GLY A 39 34.38 -11.57 6.45
CA GLY A 39 35.34 -11.18 7.48
C GLY A 39 35.31 -9.70 7.90
N VAL A 40 35.55 -9.47 9.19
CA VAL A 40 35.40 -8.17 9.88
C VAL A 40 36.36 -7.09 9.36
N LYS A 41 37.57 -7.47 8.90
CA LYS A 41 38.55 -6.52 8.34
C LYS A 41 38.05 -5.87 7.04
N ASN A 42 37.41 -6.64 6.17
CA ASN A 42 36.85 -6.15 4.91
C ASN A 42 35.53 -5.41 5.11
N TYR A 43 34.79 -5.74 6.17
CA TYR A 43 33.52 -5.11 6.51
C TYR A 43 33.62 -3.58 6.72
N HIS A 44 34.62 -3.10 7.48
CA HIS A 44 34.74 -1.66 7.77
C HIS A 44 35.02 -0.80 6.53
N GLY A 45 35.83 -1.31 5.59
CA GLY A 45 36.07 -0.61 4.31
C GLY A 45 34.84 -0.66 3.39
N THR A 46 34.16 -1.81 3.36
CA THR A 46 33.01 -2.05 2.49
C THR A 46 31.78 -1.27 2.95
N GLN A 47 31.55 -1.11 4.26
CA GLN A 47 30.39 -0.41 4.83
C GLN A 47 30.23 1.03 4.30
N ARG A 48 31.34 1.73 4.01
CA ARG A 48 31.28 3.09 3.44
C ARG A 48 30.76 3.11 2.01
N ILE A 49 31.00 2.05 1.24
CA ILE A 49 30.70 1.96 -0.19
C ILE A 49 29.33 1.30 -0.42
N VAL A 50 28.90 0.40 0.48
CA VAL A 50 27.66 -0.37 0.35
C VAL A 50 26.43 0.49 0.03
N PRO A 51 26.16 1.62 0.73
CA PRO A 51 24.97 2.41 0.41
C PRO A 51 24.98 2.98 -1.00
N ALA A 52 26.13 3.43 -1.50
CA ALA A 52 26.27 3.94 -2.86
C ALA A 52 26.16 2.80 -3.89
N LEU A 53 26.76 1.65 -3.59
CA LEU A 53 26.76 0.47 -4.46
C LEU A 53 25.35 -0.11 -4.64
N THR A 54 24.58 -0.27 -3.56
CA THR A 54 23.23 -0.83 -3.66
C THR A 54 22.26 0.11 -4.35
N ASN A 55 22.35 1.42 -4.08
CA ASN A 55 21.59 2.42 -4.83
C ASN A 55 21.96 2.39 -6.32
N ALA A 56 23.26 2.34 -6.64
CA ALA A 56 23.73 2.26 -8.02
C ALA A 56 23.19 1.00 -8.70
N TRP A 57 23.31 -0.14 -8.03
CA TRP A 57 22.87 -1.43 -8.57
C TRP A 57 21.35 -1.45 -8.80
N TYR A 58 20.55 -1.00 -7.83
CA TYR A 58 19.09 -0.97 -7.95
C TYR A 58 18.62 -0.09 -9.12
N TYR A 59 19.09 1.16 -9.17
CA TYR A 59 18.69 2.09 -10.24
C TYR A 59 19.35 1.79 -11.59
N PHE A 60 20.47 1.08 -11.60
CA PHE A 60 21.07 0.55 -12.82
C PHE A 60 20.18 -0.54 -13.44
N MET A 61 19.71 -1.49 -12.63
CA MET A 61 18.86 -2.58 -13.12
C MET A 61 17.46 -2.11 -13.50
N THR A 62 16.92 -1.11 -12.79
CA THR A 62 15.57 -0.59 -13.03
C THR A 62 15.60 0.53 -14.07
N THR A 63 15.94 1.75 -13.67
CA THR A 63 15.86 2.96 -14.50
C THR A 63 16.72 2.87 -15.76
N LEU A 64 18.02 2.58 -15.63
CA LEU A 64 18.90 2.44 -16.81
C LEU A 64 18.54 1.22 -17.67
N GLY A 65 17.84 0.23 -17.12
CA GLY A 65 17.23 -0.89 -17.84
C GLY A 65 15.93 -0.57 -18.58
N ASN A 66 15.40 0.67 -18.51
CA ASN A 66 14.04 1.02 -18.97
C ASN A 66 12.93 0.23 -18.27
N LEU A 67 13.18 -0.24 -17.06
CA LEU A 67 12.19 -0.92 -16.22
C LEU A 67 11.67 0.05 -15.16
N GLN A 68 10.41 -0.15 -14.75
CA GLN A 68 9.83 0.60 -13.65
C GLN A 68 10.52 0.23 -12.34
N THR A 69 10.67 1.20 -11.44
CA THR A 69 11.09 0.91 -10.07
C THR A 69 9.94 0.25 -9.29
N LEU A 70 10.25 -0.43 -8.20
CA LEU A 70 9.25 -1.04 -7.33
C LEU A 70 8.27 0.00 -6.76
N GLY A 71 8.77 1.20 -6.48
CA GLY A 71 7.96 2.35 -6.09
C GLY A 71 7.03 2.82 -7.20
N GLU A 72 7.55 2.94 -8.42
CA GLU A 72 6.77 3.31 -9.61
C GLU A 72 5.64 2.33 -9.91
N GLU A 73 5.91 1.03 -9.81
CA GLU A 73 4.90 -0.03 -9.94
C GLU A 73 3.84 0.05 -8.83
N TYR A 74 4.27 0.31 -7.59
CA TYR A 74 3.40 0.36 -6.42
C TYR A 74 2.40 1.53 -6.49
N THR A 75 2.84 2.72 -6.92
CA THR A 75 1.98 3.90 -7.03
C THR A 75 1.39 4.11 -8.42
N GLY A 76 1.81 3.35 -9.42
CA GLY A 76 1.42 3.55 -10.81
C GLY A 76 1.93 4.87 -11.39
N THR A 77 3.08 5.36 -10.91
CA THR A 77 3.74 6.58 -11.40
C THR A 77 4.87 6.23 -12.35
N LEU A 78 5.16 7.11 -13.30
CA LEU A 78 6.25 6.96 -14.26
C LEU A 78 7.14 8.19 -14.23
N ARG A 79 8.45 7.99 -14.39
CA ARG A 79 9.42 9.07 -14.57
C ARG A 79 9.48 9.49 -16.03
N LEU A 80 9.18 10.76 -16.28
CA LEU A 80 9.20 11.35 -17.61
C LEU A 80 9.98 12.66 -17.59
N ASP A 81 10.48 13.03 -18.76
CA ASP A 81 11.06 14.34 -19.03
C ASP A 81 9.97 15.44 -19.08
N ASP A 82 10.36 16.70 -19.17
CA ASP A 82 9.44 17.84 -19.25
C ASP A 82 8.47 17.73 -20.45
N ASP A 83 8.94 17.16 -21.56
CA ASP A 83 8.16 16.86 -22.77
C ASP A 83 7.30 15.58 -22.67
N ASN A 84 7.15 15.00 -21.47
CA ASN A 84 6.45 13.73 -21.21
C ASN A 84 7.01 12.53 -22.02
N ARG A 85 8.31 12.55 -22.32
CA ARG A 85 9.04 11.46 -22.98
C ARG A 85 9.86 10.68 -21.96
N ILE A 86 10.19 9.44 -22.27
CA ILE A 86 11.13 8.67 -21.45
C ILE A 86 12.51 9.34 -21.55
N PRO A 87 13.18 9.66 -20.43
CA PRO A 87 14.49 10.30 -20.45
C PRO A 87 15.51 9.48 -21.24
N THR A 88 16.45 10.16 -21.90
CA THR A 88 17.55 9.45 -22.59
C THR A 88 18.49 8.78 -21.60
N LYS A 89 19.18 7.72 -22.03
CA LYS A 89 20.14 6.99 -21.17
C LYS A 89 21.24 7.86 -20.60
N LEU A 90 21.66 8.89 -21.32
CA LEU A 90 22.63 9.87 -20.82
C LEU A 90 22.05 10.67 -19.65
N VAL A 91 20.81 11.16 -19.79
CA VAL A 91 20.12 11.93 -18.74
C VAL A 91 19.89 11.06 -17.50
N GLU A 92 19.48 9.79 -17.67
CA GLU A 92 19.34 8.84 -16.57
C GLU A 92 20.67 8.53 -15.87
N LEU A 93 21.75 8.41 -16.63
CA LEU A 93 23.09 8.18 -16.07
C LEU A 93 23.59 9.39 -15.29
N MET A 94 23.43 10.60 -15.83
CA MET A 94 23.78 11.84 -15.12
C MET A 94 22.91 12.04 -13.87
N TRP A 95 21.62 11.73 -13.96
CA TRP A 95 20.71 11.72 -12.82
C TRP A 95 21.22 10.78 -11.72
N LEU A 96 21.60 9.54 -12.08
CA LEU A 96 22.07 8.54 -11.12
C LEU A 96 23.40 8.97 -10.48
N ALA A 97 24.32 9.50 -11.29
CA ALA A 97 25.60 10.03 -10.81
C ALA A 97 25.39 11.17 -9.80
N LEU A 98 24.44 12.07 -10.06
CA LEU A 98 24.10 13.19 -9.17
C LEU A 98 23.31 12.72 -7.94
N TYR A 99 22.47 11.70 -8.07
CA TYR A 99 21.69 11.14 -6.97
C TYR A 99 22.59 10.47 -5.92
N ILE A 100 23.55 9.66 -6.37
CA ILE A 100 24.47 8.92 -5.48
C ILE A 100 25.67 9.77 -5.06
N GLY A 101 26.27 10.47 -6.03
CA GLY A 101 27.53 11.18 -5.85
C GLY A 101 27.38 12.67 -5.60
N GLY A 102 26.17 13.24 -5.58
CA GLY A 102 25.98 14.68 -5.62
C GLY A 102 26.68 15.45 -4.50
N GLU A 103 26.59 15.00 -3.25
CA GLU A 103 27.25 15.67 -2.13
C GLU A 103 28.78 15.51 -2.14
N PRO A 104 29.36 14.31 -2.30
CA PRO A 104 30.81 14.16 -2.47
C PRO A 104 31.38 14.91 -3.68
N LEU A 105 30.66 14.94 -4.81
CA LEU A 105 31.07 15.68 -6.01
C LEU A 105 31.03 17.19 -5.76
N PHE A 106 29.99 17.67 -5.09
CA PHE A 106 29.88 19.09 -4.70
C PHE A 106 31.03 19.53 -3.80
N ASP A 107 31.36 18.74 -2.77
CA ASP A 107 32.46 19.07 -1.86
C ASP A 107 33.81 19.08 -2.58
N ARG A 108 34.05 18.11 -3.48
CA ARG A 108 35.25 18.08 -4.33
C ARG A 108 35.32 19.26 -5.29
N PHE A 109 34.19 19.62 -5.90
CA PHE A 109 34.09 20.76 -6.81
C PHE A 109 34.39 22.07 -6.10
N MET A 110 33.76 22.30 -4.93
CA MET A 110 34.02 23.48 -4.11
C MET A 110 35.48 23.58 -3.67
N HIS A 111 36.07 22.48 -3.21
CA HIS A 111 37.50 22.45 -2.85
C HIS A 111 38.41 22.70 -4.07
N SER A 112 38.05 22.17 -5.25
CA SER A 112 38.80 22.44 -6.48
C SER A 112 38.72 23.91 -6.89
N LEU A 113 37.58 24.56 -6.72
CA LEU A 113 37.44 25.99 -6.99
C LEU A 113 38.23 26.83 -5.98
N GLN A 114 38.13 26.54 -4.68
CA GLN A 114 38.91 27.21 -3.64
C GLN A 114 40.42 27.11 -3.92
N THR A 115 40.91 25.93 -4.29
CA THR A 115 42.34 25.72 -4.61
C THR A 115 42.76 26.42 -5.89
N LYS A 116 41.92 26.48 -6.93
CA LYS A 116 42.19 27.27 -8.15
C LYS A 116 42.23 28.76 -7.87
N ILE A 117 41.29 29.30 -7.09
CA ILE A 117 41.23 30.72 -6.69
C ILE A 117 42.44 31.11 -5.82
N LYS A 118 42.89 30.22 -4.93
CA LYS A 118 44.10 30.44 -4.11
C LYS A 118 45.38 30.47 -4.97
N LYS A 119 45.44 29.68 -6.05
CA LYS A 119 46.61 29.55 -6.92
C LYS A 119 46.65 30.55 -8.08
N SER A 120 45.53 31.21 -8.41
CA SER A 120 45.48 32.16 -9.53
C SER A 120 46.20 33.46 -9.19
N ASN A 121 47.18 33.84 -10.01
CA ASN A 121 47.92 35.10 -9.88
C ASN A 121 47.23 36.29 -10.56
N GLU A 122 46.17 36.04 -11.34
CA GLU A 122 45.46 37.07 -12.12
C GLU A 122 44.42 37.86 -11.31
N LEU A 123 44.00 37.35 -10.15
CA LEU A 123 42.96 37.99 -9.33
C LEU A 123 43.56 38.91 -8.26
N THR A 124 42.96 40.10 -8.10
CA THR A 124 43.21 41.01 -6.98
C THR A 124 42.92 40.35 -5.63
N GLU A 125 43.72 40.62 -4.60
CA GLU A 125 43.57 40.05 -3.25
C GLU A 125 42.17 40.30 -2.62
N LYS A 126 41.57 41.46 -2.90
CA LYS A 126 40.18 41.76 -2.49
C LYS A 126 39.16 40.85 -3.19
N ALA A 127 39.36 40.54 -4.47
CA ALA A 127 38.47 39.64 -5.21
C ALA A 127 38.62 38.19 -4.74
N LYS A 128 39.85 37.74 -4.48
CA LYS A 128 40.13 36.40 -3.93
C LYS A 128 39.41 36.18 -2.59
N THR A 129 39.56 37.12 -1.66
CA THR A 129 38.93 37.03 -0.34
C THR A 129 37.40 37.05 -0.41
N LEU A 130 36.81 37.83 -1.32
CA LEU A 130 35.36 37.82 -1.56
C LEU A 130 34.88 36.47 -2.13
N PHE A 131 35.54 35.95 -3.17
CA PHE A 131 35.16 34.66 -3.75
C PHE A 131 35.31 33.52 -2.73
N LEU A 132 36.40 33.48 -1.96
CA LEU A 132 36.59 32.47 -0.92
C LEU A 132 35.49 32.55 0.15
N LYS A 133 35.14 33.76 0.61
CA LYS A 133 34.01 33.94 1.54
C LYS A 133 32.68 33.43 0.97
N ILE A 134 32.41 33.66 -0.32
CA ILE A 134 31.20 33.17 -1.00
C ILE A 134 31.21 31.65 -1.10
N LEU A 135 32.34 31.04 -1.46
CA LEU A 135 32.46 29.58 -1.54
C LEU A 135 32.29 28.92 -0.16
N ASP A 136 32.95 29.47 0.87
CA ASP A 136 32.85 28.97 2.23
C ASP A 136 31.42 29.10 2.76
N PHE A 137 30.76 30.23 2.50
CA PHE A 137 29.35 30.45 2.82
C PHE A 137 28.45 29.41 2.12
N THR A 138 28.67 29.16 0.82
CA THR A 138 27.89 28.19 0.05
C THR A 138 28.09 26.76 0.59
N GLN A 139 29.32 26.42 0.99
CA GLN A 139 29.66 25.12 1.56
C GLN A 139 29.03 24.93 2.96
N GLN A 140 29.03 25.98 3.79
CA GLN A 140 28.41 25.97 5.12
C GLN A 140 26.88 25.79 5.05
N HIS A 141 26.23 26.35 4.02
CA HIS A 141 24.77 26.35 3.90
C HIS A 141 24.20 25.31 2.94
N LYS A 142 24.98 24.33 2.48
CA LYS A 142 24.52 23.26 1.56
C LYS A 142 23.29 22.49 2.07
N GLN A 143 23.20 22.26 3.39
CA GLN A 143 22.05 21.57 3.98
C GLN A 143 20.77 22.41 3.95
N THR A 144 20.89 23.75 4.09
CA THR A 144 19.77 24.68 3.95
C THR A 144 19.18 24.62 2.54
N VAL A 145 20.04 24.54 1.51
CA VAL A 145 19.60 24.40 0.12
C VAL A 145 18.79 23.11 -0.09
N LYS A 146 19.24 21.98 0.48
CA LYS A 146 18.47 20.71 0.43
C LYS A 146 17.11 20.85 1.10
N ARG A 147 17.05 21.48 2.27
CA ARG A 147 15.80 21.71 3.01
C ARG A 147 14.83 22.62 2.23
N ILE A 148 15.33 23.71 1.65
CA ILE A 148 14.54 24.61 0.79
C ILE A 148 13.99 23.83 -0.41
N HIS A 149 14.80 23.01 -1.08
CA HIS A 149 14.34 22.17 -2.19
C HIS A 149 13.22 21.21 -1.77
N HIS A 150 13.36 20.52 -0.63
CA HIS A 150 12.29 19.67 -0.10
C HIS A 150 11.01 20.45 0.20
N SER A 151 11.09 21.63 0.81
CA SER A 151 9.93 22.49 1.03
C SER A 151 9.26 22.91 -0.28
N LEU A 152 10.03 23.26 -1.30
CA LEU A 152 9.51 23.57 -2.64
C LEU A 152 8.86 22.36 -3.32
N PHE A 153 9.38 21.16 -3.07
CA PHE A 153 8.74 19.92 -3.53
C PHE A 153 7.35 19.74 -2.90
N TYR A 154 7.17 19.96 -1.60
CA TYR A 154 5.84 19.86 -0.98
C TYR A 154 4.83 20.89 -1.53
N ILE A 155 5.29 22.04 -2.02
CA ILE A 155 4.44 23.08 -2.61
C ILE A 155 4.07 22.72 -4.06
N ASN A 156 5.04 22.31 -4.86
CA ASN A 156 4.88 22.16 -6.32
C ASN A 156 4.67 20.70 -6.79
N GLY A 157 5.12 19.70 -6.03
CA GLY A 157 4.97 18.27 -6.31
C GLY A 157 5.82 17.68 -7.44
N LYS A 158 6.57 18.50 -8.20
CA LYS A 158 7.23 18.05 -9.44
C LYS A 158 8.52 17.24 -9.24
N TYR A 159 9.42 17.75 -8.39
CA TYR A 159 10.80 17.23 -8.29
C TYR A 159 11.15 16.85 -6.86
N TYR A 160 11.14 15.55 -6.53
CA TYR A 160 11.45 15.06 -5.19
C TYR A 160 12.94 15.23 -4.84
N ASN A 161 13.84 14.72 -5.67
CA ASN A 161 15.29 14.87 -5.46
C ASN A 161 15.85 16.07 -6.23
N ILE A 162 16.98 16.61 -5.75
CA ILE A 162 17.73 17.65 -6.47
C ILE A 162 18.21 17.12 -7.83
N SER A 163 18.58 15.84 -7.90
CA SER A 163 18.95 15.18 -9.16
C SER A 163 17.80 15.19 -10.16
N ASN A 164 16.57 14.96 -9.73
CA ASN A 164 15.37 15.05 -10.58
C ASN A 164 15.19 16.46 -11.13
N ARG A 165 15.36 17.48 -10.28
CA ARG A 165 15.24 18.89 -10.69
C ARG A 165 16.33 19.28 -11.69
N ALA A 166 17.57 18.86 -11.46
CA ALA A 166 18.68 19.19 -12.34
C ALA A 166 18.54 18.56 -13.73
N MET A 167 17.92 17.38 -13.81
CA MET A 167 17.77 16.59 -15.04
C MET A 167 16.37 16.71 -15.69
N GLY A 168 15.47 17.52 -15.16
CA GLY A 168 14.10 17.68 -15.72
C GLY A 168 13.20 16.45 -15.57
N ILE A 169 13.53 15.52 -14.65
CA ILE A 169 12.77 14.27 -14.51
C ILE A 169 11.64 14.43 -13.50
N LYS A 170 10.40 14.52 -13.98
CA LYS A 170 9.17 14.63 -13.18
C LYS A 170 8.44 13.29 -13.09
N TYR A 171 7.58 13.17 -12.09
CA TYR A 171 6.72 12.00 -11.92
C TYR A 171 5.32 12.28 -12.47
N VAL A 172 4.81 11.34 -13.25
CA VAL A 172 3.52 11.41 -13.92
C VAL A 172 2.69 10.19 -13.53
N LEU A 173 1.41 10.37 -13.26
CA LEU A 173 0.52 9.26 -12.91
C LEU A 173 -0.01 8.61 -14.19
N VAL A 174 0.16 7.29 -14.31
CA VAL A 174 -0.32 6.54 -15.48
C VAL A 174 -1.82 6.20 -15.34
N ARG A 175 -2.29 6.02 -14.10
CA ARG A 175 -3.68 5.64 -13.80
C ARG A 175 -4.44 6.81 -13.21
N GLN A 176 -5.12 7.57 -14.06
CA GLN A 176 -5.88 8.77 -13.67
C GLN A 176 -6.88 8.52 -12.52
N TRP A 177 -7.51 7.35 -12.46
CA TRP A 177 -8.50 7.00 -11.43
C TRP A 177 -7.89 6.66 -10.06
N LEU A 178 -6.56 6.55 -9.96
CA LEU A 178 -5.84 6.35 -8.70
C LEU A 178 -5.43 7.69 -8.04
N GLN A 179 -5.66 8.81 -8.73
CA GLN A 179 -5.30 10.14 -8.24
C GLN A 179 -6.14 10.48 -7.00
N ASP A 180 -5.46 10.63 -5.86
CA ASP A 180 -6.07 11.05 -4.60
C ASP A 180 -5.65 12.49 -4.27
N ASP A 181 -6.56 13.44 -4.51
CA ASP A 181 -6.32 14.87 -4.28
C ASP A 181 -6.69 15.32 -2.84
N THR A 182 -7.16 14.40 -1.98
CA THR A 182 -7.67 14.74 -0.64
C THR A 182 -6.63 15.45 0.23
N PHE A 183 -5.35 15.04 0.13
CA PHE A 183 -4.26 15.58 0.97
C PHE A 183 -3.41 16.67 0.31
N THR A 184 -3.68 17.03 -0.95
CA THR A 184 -2.85 17.97 -1.72
C THR A 184 -2.74 19.35 -1.03
N ARG A 185 -3.83 19.83 -0.42
CA ARG A 185 -3.82 21.10 0.35
C ARG A 185 -2.98 21.01 1.62
N SER A 186 -3.07 19.90 2.33
CA SER A 186 -2.32 19.66 3.57
C SER A 186 -0.81 19.63 3.31
N PHE A 187 -0.38 18.98 2.23
CA PHE A 187 1.03 18.98 1.82
C PHE A 187 1.51 20.38 1.39
N LYS A 188 0.72 21.15 0.66
CA LYS A 188 1.06 22.54 0.30
C LYS A 188 1.24 23.42 1.55
N LEU A 189 0.34 23.32 2.53
CA LEU A 189 0.45 24.03 3.80
C LEU A 189 1.72 23.63 4.57
N LEU A 190 2.02 22.33 4.64
CA LEU A 190 3.26 21.83 5.25
C LEU A 190 4.51 22.35 4.51
N GLY A 191 4.44 22.44 3.18
CA GLY A 191 5.49 23.02 2.33
C GLY A 191 5.74 24.49 2.65
N HIS A 192 4.70 25.32 2.73
CA HIS A 192 4.84 26.73 3.10
C HIS A 192 5.36 26.92 4.54
N LEU A 193 4.87 26.13 5.49
CA LEU A 193 5.31 26.20 6.88
C LEU A 193 6.78 25.80 7.02
N SER A 194 7.19 24.71 6.36
CA SER A 194 8.58 24.26 6.35
C SER A 194 9.49 25.26 5.65
N LEU A 195 9.05 25.86 4.54
CA LEU A 195 9.81 26.90 3.84
C LEU A 195 10.02 28.12 4.74
N PHE A 196 8.95 28.59 5.40
CA PHE A 196 9.03 29.69 6.36
C PHE A 196 10.00 29.37 7.50
N TYR A 197 9.89 28.19 8.09
CA TYR A 197 10.79 27.75 9.17
C TYR A 197 12.26 27.72 8.72
N VAL A 198 12.56 27.16 7.55
CA VAL A 198 13.93 27.08 7.03
C VAL A 198 14.49 28.47 6.71
N LEU A 199 13.68 29.35 6.11
CA LEU A 199 14.07 30.74 5.84
C LEU A 199 14.28 31.53 7.13
N PHE A 200 13.41 31.36 8.12
CA PHE A 200 13.54 32.01 9.42
C PHE A 200 14.83 31.58 10.12
N ASN A 201 15.11 30.27 10.19
CA ASN A 201 16.36 29.76 10.78
C ASN A 201 17.58 30.24 9.99
N PHE A 202 17.50 30.32 8.66
CA PHE A 202 18.58 30.83 7.83
C PHE A 202 18.88 32.31 8.12
N VAL A 203 17.84 33.15 8.23
CA VAL A 203 17.98 34.57 8.60
C VAL A 203 18.55 34.70 10.01
N GLN A 204 18.05 33.92 10.98
CA GLN A 204 18.58 33.89 12.35
C GLN A 204 20.05 33.48 12.39
N GLN A 205 20.45 32.47 11.59
CA GLN A 205 21.82 32.02 11.50
C GLN A 205 22.75 33.10 10.92
N ILE A 206 22.30 33.83 9.87
CA ILE A 206 23.05 34.95 9.29
C ILE A 206 23.14 36.11 10.29
N TRP A 207 22.06 36.44 10.99
CA TRP A 207 22.03 37.51 11.99
C TRP A 207 22.90 37.19 13.21
N SER A 208 22.84 35.96 13.72
CA SER A 208 23.69 35.50 14.82
C SER A 208 25.17 35.47 14.42
N SER A 209 25.49 35.06 13.19
CA SER A 209 26.87 35.11 12.68
C SER A 209 27.39 36.55 12.53
N LYS A 210 26.50 37.53 12.30
CA LYS A 210 26.87 38.95 12.23
C LYS A 210 27.01 39.58 13.62
N ASN A 211 26.19 39.17 14.60
CA ASN A 211 26.27 39.66 15.99
C ASN A 211 27.40 39.02 16.81
N ASN A 212 27.77 37.76 16.53
CA ASN A 212 28.91 37.09 17.18
C ASN A 212 30.27 37.49 16.58
N GLY A 213 30.29 38.39 15.59
CA GLY A 213 31.52 38.87 14.94
C GLY A 213 32.45 39.71 15.84
N ASP A 214 32.01 40.12 17.02
CA ASP A 214 32.80 40.95 17.97
C ASP A 214 33.38 40.17 19.18
N VAL A 215 33.19 38.85 19.29
CA VAL A 215 33.55 38.08 20.50
C VAL A 215 34.52 36.91 20.23
N SER A 216 35.19 36.88 19.08
CA SER A 216 36.07 35.75 18.70
C SER A 216 37.55 36.10 18.49
N GLU A 217 38.05 37.13 19.16
CA GLU A 217 39.48 37.26 19.47
C GLU A 217 39.68 37.02 20.98
N ASN A 218 40.65 36.16 21.33
CA ASN A 218 40.94 35.61 22.66
C ASN A 218 40.16 34.34 23.03
N VAL A 219 40.62 33.18 22.55
CA VAL A 219 41.16 32.10 23.39
C VAL A 219 41.89 31.11 22.47
N VAL A 220 43.21 31.27 22.35
CA VAL A 220 44.13 30.17 22.10
C VAL A 220 45.40 30.46 22.89
N SER A 221 45.63 29.75 24.00
CA SER A 221 46.94 29.18 24.36
C SER A 221 46.92 28.63 25.79
N SER A 222 47.11 27.32 25.90
CA SER A 222 47.66 26.52 27.00
C SER A 222 46.93 25.17 26.95
N SER A 223 47.56 24.00 26.91
CA SER A 223 48.96 23.59 26.92
C SER A 223 48.97 22.09 26.60
N GLU A 224 50.02 21.63 25.93
CA GLU A 224 50.24 20.22 25.60
C GLU A 224 50.57 19.35 26.83
N LEU A 225 50.09 18.10 26.77
CA LEU A 225 50.65 16.81 27.25
C LEU A 225 51.35 16.73 28.62
N SER A 226 50.74 15.97 29.54
CA SER A 226 51.42 15.31 30.67
C SER A 226 50.90 13.89 30.88
N TRP A 227 51.82 12.98 31.18
CA TRP A 227 51.66 11.53 31.27
C TRP A 227 50.99 11.08 32.57
N LYS A 228 50.20 10.00 32.49
CA LYS A 228 49.50 9.36 33.62
C LYS A 228 50.48 8.58 34.51
N VAL A 229 50.69 9.08 35.72
CA VAL A 229 50.86 8.25 36.93
C VAL A 229 49.78 8.74 37.90
N ILE A 230 48.75 7.92 38.11
CA ILE A 230 47.59 8.26 38.94
C ILE A 230 47.95 7.87 40.37
N ASP A 231 48.20 8.86 41.22
CA ASP A 231 48.11 8.68 42.67
C ASP A 231 46.62 8.56 43.05
N GLU A 232 46.28 7.46 43.72
CA GLU A 232 44.94 7.16 44.24
C GLU A 232 44.43 8.29 45.16
N GLU A 233 45.35 9.01 45.79
CA GLU A 233 45.09 10.16 46.67
C GLU A 233 44.63 11.42 45.91
N LEU A 234 45.15 11.66 44.70
CA LEU A 234 44.71 12.78 43.86
C LEU A 234 43.28 12.58 43.36
N LYS A 235 42.94 11.35 42.97
CA LYS A 235 41.58 11.01 42.53
C LYS A 235 40.57 11.17 43.68
N ALA A 236 40.93 10.75 44.89
CA ALA A 236 40.09 10.96 46.08
C ALA A 236 39.88 12.47 46.39
N ARG A 237 40.93 13.29 46.26
CA ARG A 237 40.83 14.76 46.42
C ARG A 237 39.98 15.40 45.34
N GLU A 238 40.13 14.99 44.08
CA GLU A 238 39.31 15.48 42.96
C GLU A 238 37.83 15.11 43.12
N GLU A 239 37.53 13.87 43.51
CA GLU A 239 36.16 13.41 43.82
C GLU A 239 35.56 14.21 44.99
N GLU A 240 36.34 14.56 46.01
CA GLU A 240 35.89 15.40 47.11
C GLU A 240 35.62 16.85 46.68
N ILE A 241 36.46 17.42 45.80
CA ILE A 241 36.24 18.74 45.20
C ILE A 241 34.97 18.72 44.34
N GLU A 242 34.75 17.68 43.53
CA GLU A 242 33.52 17.54 42.73
C GLU A 242 32.27 17.43 43.60
N ARG A 243 32.33 16.69 44.72
CA ARG A 243 31.23 16.65 45.70
C ARG A 243 30.93 18.05 46.25
N LYS A 244 31.94 18.83 46.62
CA LYS A 244 31.77 20.21 47.11
C LYS A 244 31.25 21.17 46.04
N ARG A 245 31.59 20.95 44.76
CA ARG A 245 31.09 21.73 43.61
C ARG A 245 29.65 21.41 43.23
N ASN A 246 29.13 20.26 43.63
CA ASN A 246 27.76 19.85 43.31
C ASN A 246 26.73 20.67 44.10
N LYS A 247 26.13 21.66 43.43
CA LYS A 247 25.05 22.51 43.98
C LYS A 247 23.63 22.02 43.61
N SER A 248 23.51 20.86 42.98
CA SER A 248 22.25 20.42 42.35
C SER A 248 21.14 20.07 43.34
N ARG A 249 21.47 19.83 44.62
CA ARG A 249 20.54 19.39 45.69
C ARG A 249 19.76 18.10 45.36
N LEU A 250 20.11 17.41 44.28
CA LEU A 250 19.55 16.12 43.90
C LEU A 250 20.03 15.04 44.86
N LYS A 251 19.14 14.10 45.18
CA LYS A 251 19.53 12.89 45.93
C LYS A 251 20.46 12.05 45.06
N GLU A 252 21.31 11.26 45.69
CA GLU A 252 22.28 10.41 45.00
C GLU A 252 21.65 9.45 43.97
N PRO A 253 20.49 8.80 44.24
CA PRO A 253 19.82 7.97 43.23
C PRO A 253 19.32 8.76 42.02
N ASP A 254 18.77 9.96 42.22
CA ASP A 254 18.26 10.83 41.14
C ASP A 254 19.42 11.33 40.27
N ARG A 255 20.56 11.61 40.90
CA ARG A 255 21.80 11.97 40.20
C ARG A 255 22.34 10.78 39.41
N ASN A 256 22.38 9.58 39.99
CA ASN A 256 22.82 8.37 39.29
C ASN A 256 21.93 8.07 38.09
N PHE A 257 20.62 8.31 38.20
CA PHE A 257 19.70 8.20 37.07
C PHE A 257 20.06 9.15 35.92
N LEU A 258 20.38 10.41 36.21
CA LEU A 258 20.78 11.41 35.20
C LEU A 258 22.07 11.01 34.45
N TYR A 259 23.01 10.37 35.14
CA TYR A 259 24.28 9.92 34.58
C TYR A 259 24.25 8.47 34.07
N GLU A 260 23.06 7.87 33.93
CA GLU A 260 22.90 6.49 33.47
C GLU A 260 23.70 5.46 34.30
N LYS A 261 23.86 5.71 35.61
CA LYS A 261 24.47 4.80 36.58
C LYS A 261 23.40 4.09 37.39
N ASN A 262 23.75 2.96 38.01
CA ASN A 262 22.84 2.25 38.92
C ASN A 262 22.35 3.20 40.03
N PRO A 263 21.03 3.50 40.11
CA PRO A 263 20.50 4.42 41.11
C PRO A 263 20.67 3.92 42.54
N TYR A 264 20.59 2.60 42.74
CA TYR A 264 20.67 1.95 44.05
C TYR A 264 21.69 0.82 44.00
N PRO A 265 22.96 1.07 44.38
CA PRO A 265 23.98 0.03 44.49
C PRO A 265 23.58 -1.05 45.50
N GLU A 266 22.91 -0.65 46.57
CA GLU A 266 22.37 -1.54 47.59
C GLU A 266 20.82 -1.59 47.55
N PRO A 267 20.20 -2.74 47.87
CA PRO A 267 18.75 -2.88 47.87
C PRO A 267 18.05 -2.01 48.94
N ALA A 268 17.66 -0.79 48.57
CA ALA A 268 16.94 0.13 49.47
C ALA A 268 15.45 -0.21 49.69
N PHE A 269 14.78 -0.85 48.72
CA PHE A 269 13.35 -1.19 48.78
C PHE A 269 13.11 -2.69 48.61
N TRP A 270 12.02 -3.22 49.17
CA TRP A 270 11.67 -4.64 49.10
C TRP A 270 11.68 -5.22 47.68
N HIS A 271 11.23 -4.44 46.70
CA HIS A 271 11.13 -4.90 45.31
C HIS A 271 12.49 -4.96 44.61
N HIS A 272 13.54 -4.32 45.15
CA HIS A 272 14.91 -4.43 44.63
C HIS A 272 15.46 -5.85 44.77
N GLY A 273 14.95 -6.61 45.74
CA GLY A 273 15.29 -8.02 45.92
C GLY A 273 14.57 -8.98 44.95
N THR A 274 13.65 -8.50 44.12
CA THR A 274 12.90 -9.37 43.19
C THR A 274 13.74 -9.71 41.96
N LEU A 275 13.63 -10.95 41.46
CA LEU A 275 14.27 -11.37 40.20
C LEU A 275 13.90 -10.45 39.05
N LYS A 276 12.64 -10.01 38.97
CA LYS A 276 12.15 -9.06 37.97
C LYS A 276 12.92 -7.73 37.99
N TYR A 277 13.18 -7.18 39.17
CA TYR A 277 13.94 -5.93 39.30
C TYR A 277 15.40 -6.14 38.91
N MET A 278 16.04 -7.20 39.41
CA MET A 278 17.44 -7.52 39.09
C MET A 278 17.66 -7.73 37.59
N ARG A 279 16.76 -8.48 36.92
CA ARG A 279 16.76 -8.67 35.46
C ARG A 279 16.65 -7.35 34.70
N ARG A 280 15.76 -6.46 35.15
CA ARG A 280 15.59 -5.11 34.56
C ARG A 280 16.82 -4.23 34.78
N LEU A 281 17.45 -4.33 35.95
CA LEU A 281 18.63 -3.57 36.32
C LEU A 281 19.83 -3.99 35.46
N TYR A 282 20.07 -5.30 35.34
CA TYR A 282 21.10 -5.84 34.46
C TYR A 282 20.85 -5.51 32.99
N GLY A 283 19.59 -5.58 32.52
CA GLY A 283 19.25 -5.20 31.15
C GLY A 283 19.52 -3.72 30.82
N ARG A 284 19.46 -2.82 31.81
CA ARG A 284 19.65 -1.38 31.61
C ARG A 284 21.10 -0.92 31.80
N TYR A 285 21.81 -1.50 32.78
CA TYR A 285 23.17 -1.07 33.16
C TYR A 285 24.26 -2.13 32.92
N GLY A 286 23.88 -3.32 32.43
CA GLY A 286 24.81 -4.42 32.16
C GLY A 286 25.59 -4.87 33.39
N ALA A 287 26.86 -5.25 33.19
CA ALA A 287 27.76 -5.68 34.28
C ALA A 287 28.02 -4.59 35.34
N ALA A 288 27.85 -3.31 34.99
CA ALA A 288 27.99 -2.21 35.94
C ALA A 288 26.88 -2.18 37.01
N SER A 289 25.81 -2.97 36.83
CA SER A 289 24.77 -3.16 37.85
C SER A 289 25.20 -3.99 39.05
N GLY A 290 26.28 -4.79 38.94
CA GLY A 290 26.70 -5.73 39.98
C GLY A 290 25.80 -6.95 40.15
N VAL A 291 24.82 -7.15 39.25
CA VAL A 291 23.94 -8.32 39.25
C VAL A 291 24.58 -9.45 38.45
N ASP A 292 24.55 -10.66 39.00
CA ASP A 292 25.03 -11.87 38.31
C ASP A 292 24.22 -12.14 37.04
N PRO A 293 24.86 -12.34 35.87
CA PRO A 293 24.15 -12.58 34.61
C PRO A 293 23.24 -13.82 34.63
N SER A 294 23.53 -14.81 35.48
CA SER A 294 22.74 -16.04 35.62
C SER A 294 21.28 -15.78 36.01
N VAL A 295 21.01 -14.66 36.70
CA VAL A 295 19.65 -14.25 37.13
C VAL A 295 18.73 -13.96 35.93
N CYS A 296 19.28 -13.63 34.76
CA CYS A 296 18.51 -13.39 33.54
C CYS A 296 17.92 -14.66 32.92
N TRP A 297 18.34 -15.84 33.38
CA TRP A 297 17.82 -17.12 32.89
C TRP A 297 16.60 -17.53 33.74
N PRO A 298 15.61 -18.19 33.13
CA PRO A 298 14.46 -18.71 33.86
C PRO A 298 14.89 -19.67 34.96
N VAL A 299 14.22 -19.60 36.11
CA VAL A 299 14.35 -20.61 37.15
C VAL A 299 13.64 -21.88 36.69
N LYS A 300 14.02 -23.05 37.22
CA LYS A 300 13.39 -24.34 36.90
C LYS A 300 11.86 -24.31 36.96
N GLN A 301 11.30 -23.66 37.99
CA GLN A 301 9.84 -23.50 38.12
C GLN A 301 9.24 -22.63 37.01
N GLU A 302 9.83 -21.47 36.71
CA GLU A 302 9.39 -20.60 35.59
C GLU A 302 9.49 -21.33 34.25
N LEU A 303 10.49 -22.20 34.07
CA LEU A 303 10.67 -23.01 32.88
C LEU A 303 9.59 -24.09 32.75
N GLU A 304 9.25 -24.78 33.85
CA GLU A 304 8.17 -25.77 33.89
C GLU A 304 6.82 -25.12 33.56
N GLU A 305 6.51 -23.96 34.14
CA GLU A 305 5.31 -23.18 33.84
C GLU A 305 5.25 -22.74 32.38
N ALA A 306 6.39 -22.27 31.83
CA ALA A 306 6.47 -21.86 30.43
C ALA A 306 6.22 -23.03 29.47
N LEU A 307 6.77 -24.21 29.77
CA LEU A 307 6.57 -25.43 28.99
C LEU A 307 5.11 -25.94 29.08
N GLU A 308 4.49 -25.86 30.25
CA GLU A 308 3.08 -26.20 30.42
C GLU A 308 2.18 -25.24 29.64
N TYR A 309 2.45 -23.94 29.73
CA TYR A 309 1.73 -22.93 28.96
C TYR A 309 1.85 -23.17 27.45
N GLU A 310 3.07 -23.43 26.94
CA GLU A 310 3.30 -23.72 25.53
C GLU A 310 2.51 -24.96 25.08
N ARG A 311 2.52 -26.03 25.89
CA ARG A 311 1.77 -27.26 25.60
C ARG A 311 0.26 -27.03 25.54
N VAL A 312 -0.29 -26.23 26.46
CA VAL A 312 -1.74 -25.98 26.54
C VAL A 312 -2.21 -24.99 25.48
N ALA A 313 -1.47 -23.88 25.29
CA ALA A 313 -1.82 -22.83 24.34
C ALA A 313 -1.55 -23.26 22.89
N TYR A 314 -0.48 -24.03 22.66
CA TYR A 314 -0.01 -24.44 21.34
C TYR A 314 0.17 -25.96 21.26
N PRO A 315 -0.94 -26.74 21.27
CA PRO A 315 -0.89 -28.20 21.35
C PRO A 315 -0.37 -28.87 20.07
N PHE A 316 -0.38 -28.16 18.93
CA PHE A 316 0.01 -28.71 17.63
C PHE A 316 1.38 -28.21 17.20
N THR A 317 2.17 -29.12 16.66
CA THR A 317 3.46 -28.76 16.06
C THR A 317 3.25 -28.09 14.70
N ILE A 318 4.21 -27.27 14.27
CA ILE A 318 4.15 -26.58 12.97
C ILE A 318 3.90 -27.55 11.79
N PRO A 319 4.55 -28.73 11.69
CA PRO A 319 4.24 -29.70 10.64
C PRO A 319 2.77 -30.17 10.65
N GLN A 320 2.21 -30.46 11.83
CA GLN A 320 0.80 -30.86 11.97
C GLN A 320 -0.15 -29.74 11.55
N MET A 321 0.16 -28.49 11.89
CA MET A 321 -0.62 -27.33 11.44
C MET A 321 -0.61 -27.18 9.92
N ILE A 322 0.54 -27.45 9.28
CA ILE A 322 0.68 -27.43 7.82
C ILE A 322 -0.14 -28.55 7.17
N GLU A 323 -0.14 -29.75 7.75
CA GLU A 323 -0.95 -30.87 7.27
C GLU A 323 -2.45 -30.59 7.37
N ASP A 324 -2.92 -30.05 8.50
CA ASP A 324 -4.32 -29.65 8.68
C ASP A 324 -4.71 -28.54 7.70
N ALA A 325 -3.85 -27.54 7.49
CA ALA A 325 -4.08 -26.49 6.51
C ALA A 325 -4.16 -27.04 5.07
N LYS A 326 -3.29 -27.99 4.71
CA LYS A 326 -3.34 -28.69 3.41
C LYS A 326 -4.65 -29.46 3.24
N LYS A 327 -5.09 -30.19 4.29
CA LYS A 327 -6.35 -30.94 4.30
C LYS A 327 -7.56 -30.02 4.14
N LYS A 328 -7.64 -28.93 4.90
CA LYS A 328 -8.70 -27.92 4.76
C LYS A 328 -8.73 -27.31 3.36
N ARG A 329 -7.56 -27.09 2.75
CA ARG A 329 -7.46 -26.58 1.38
C ARG A 329 -7.97 -27.60 0.35
N SER A 330 -7.61 -28.88 0.48
CA SER A 330 -8.12 -29.92 -0.42
C SER A 330 -9.62 -30.09 -0.30
N GLU A 331 -10.17 -30.12 0.91
CA GLU A 331 -11.61 -30.21 1.17
C GLU A 331 -12.36 -29.02 0.57
N LYS A 332 -11.83 -27.80 0.72
CA LYS A 332 -12.41 -26.60 0.09
C LYS A 332 -12.41 -26.70 -1.43
N ASN A 333 -11.30 -27.13 -2.03
CA ASN A 333 -11.20 -27.28 -3.48
C ASN A 333 -12.20 -28.32 -4.01
N GLU A 334 -12.38 -29.43 -3.29
CA GLU A 334 -13.36 -30.44 -3.65
C GLU A 334 -14.80 -29.92 -3.58
N ARG A 335 -15.15 -29.15 -2.52
CA ARG A 335 -16.46 -28.48 -2.44
C ARG A 335 -16.71 -27.51 -3.60
N VAL A 336 -15.67 -26.76 -3.99
CA VAL A 336 -15.76 -25.85 -5.16
C VAL A 336 -15.94 -26.65 -6.45
N ARG A 337 -15.22 -27.76 -6.62
CA ARG A 337 -15.34 -28.64 -7.80
C ARG A 337 -16.76 -29.20 -7.92
N LEU A 338 -17.28 -29.80 -6.85
CA LEU A 338 -18.64 -30.35 -6.82
C LEU A 338 -19.70 -29.29 -7.12
N ARG A 339 -19.56 -28.09 -6.55
CA ARG A 339 -20.46 -26.96 -6.86
C ARG A 339 -20.37 -26.56 -8.33
N GLN A 340 -19.18 -26.53 -8.91
CA GLN A 340 -19.00 -26.15 -10.31
C GLN A 340 -19.62 -27.19 -11.25
N GLU A 341 -19.46 -28.48 -10.96
CA GLU A 341 -20.11 -29.57 -11.70
C GLU A 341 -21.64 -29.45 -11.64
N GLU A 342 -22.20 -29.10 -10.47
CA GLU A 342 -23.63 -28.87 -10.32
C GLU A 342 -24.12 -27.66 -11.14
N ILE A 343 -23.35 -26.57 -11.15
CA ILE A 343 -23.65 -25.38 -11.96
C ILE A 343 -23.67 -25.76 -13.44
N VAL A 344 -22.68 -26.50 -13.93
CA VAL A 344 -22.60 -26.92 -15.34
C VAL A 344 -23.85 -27.74 -15.71
N LYS A 345 -24.23 -28.74 -14.91
CA LYS A 345 -25.45 -29.53 -15.12
C LYS A 345 -26.72 -28.68 -15.16
N LYS A 346 -26.79 -27.62 -14.35
CA LYS A 346 -27.91 -26.66 -14.34
C LYS A 346 -27.89 -25.73 -15.57
N MET A 347 -26.70 -25.32 -16.02
CA MET A 347 -26.53 -24.48 -17.20
C MET A 347 -26.92 -25.20 -18.48
N GLU A 348 -26.65 -26.51 -18.59
CA GLU A 348 -27.11 -27.33 -19.73
C GLU A 348 -28.64 -27.30 -19.86
N LYS A 349 -29.36 -27.42 -18.74
CA LYS A 349 -30.84 -27.38 -18.71
C LYS A 349 -31.43 -25.98 -18.85
N LEU A 350 -30.60 -24.93 -18.79
CA LEU A 350 -31.08 -23.55 -18.74
C LEU A 350 -31.80 -23.14 -20.03
N GLU A 351 -31.26 -23.53 -21.19
CA GLU A 351 -31.81 -23.14 -22.48
C GLU A 351 -33.19 -23.79 -22.75
N ASP A 352 -33.37 -25.04 -22.32
CA ASP A 352 -34.65 -25.72 -22.37
C ASP A 352 -35.67 -25.06 -21.43
N MET A 353 -35.27 -24.75 -20.20
CA MET A 353 -36.14 -24.03 -19.25
C MET A 353 -36.54 -22.64 -19.76
N LYS A 354 -35.63 -21.89 -20.40
CA LYS A 354 -35.94 -20.60 -21.03
C LYS A 354 -36.95 -20.78 -22.16
N ARG A 355 -36.75 -21.77 -23.02
CA ARG A 355 -37.65 -22.06 -24.15
C ARG A 355 -39.05 -22.40 -23.66
N GLU A 356 -39.16 -23.26 -22.65
CA GLU A 356 -40.44 -23.57 -22.02
C GLU A 356 -41.12 -22.34 -21.42
N LEU A 357 -40.35 -21.47 -20.75
CA LEU A 357 -40.87 -20.24 -20.17
C LEU A 357 -41.42 -19.30 -21.25
N TYR A 358 -40.64 -19.05 -22.32
CA TYR A 358 -41.10 -18.20 -23.41
C TYR A 358 -42.32 -18.77 -24.13
N ASN A 359 -42.40 -20.09 -24.29
CA ASN A 359 -43.58 -20.75 -24.84
C ASN A 359 -44.81 -20.56 -23.93
N LYS A 360 -44.65 -20.64 -22.61
CA LYS A 360 -45.72 -20.37 -21.64
C LYS A 360 -46.17 -18.91 -21.69
N ILE A 361 -45.23 -17.96 -21.81
CA ILE A 361 -45.53 -16.53 -21.96
C ILE A 361 -46.33 -16.29 -23.24
N ARG A 362 -45.82 -16.75 -24.40
CA ARG A 362 -46.50 -16.61 -25.69
C ARG A 362 -47.90 -17.23 -25.66
N LYS A 363 -48.04 -18.43 -25.10
CA LYS A 363 -49.36 -19.08 -24.96
C LYS A 363 -50.32 -18.21 -24.15
N LYS A 364 -49.90 -17.71 -22.98
CA LYS A 364 -50.73 -16.81 -22.16
C LYS A 364 -51.07 -15.51 -22.87
N GLU A 365 -50.12 -14.90 -23.58
CA GLU A 365 -50.36 -13.68 -24.38
C GLU A 365 -51.38 -13.93 -25.48
N THR A 366 -51.26 -15.03 -26.22
CA THR A 366 -52.22 -15.40 -27.28
C THR A 366 -53.61 -15.69 -26.70
N GLU A 367 -53.70 -16.39 -25.57
CA GLU A 367 -54.97 -16.67 -24.89
C GLU A 367 -55.62 -15.37 -24.36
N ALA A 368 -54.82 -14.46 -23.79
CA ALA A 368 -55.29 -13.16 -23.31
C ALA A 368 -55.77 -12.26 -24.46
N LYS A 369 -55.02 -12.21 -25.57
CA LYS A 369 -55.42 -11.48 -26.78
C LYS A 369 -56.70 -12.07 -27.37
N ALA A 370 -56.78 -13.38 -27.52
CA ALA A 370 -58.01 -14.04 -28.00
C ALA A 370 -59.21 -13.80 -27.07
N ALA A 371 -59.00 -13.74 -25.74
CA ALA A 371 -60.06 -13.39 -24.79
C ALA A 371 -60.50 -11.93 -24.94
N LYS A 372 -59.57 -11.00 -25.17
CA LYS A 372 -59.88 -9.59 -25.47
C LYS A 372 -60.68 -9.47 -26.77
N ASP A 373 -60.21 -10.09 -27.85
CA ASP A 373 -60.88 -10.07 -29.16
C ASP A 373 -62.27 -10.71 -29.11
N ARG A 374 -62.46 -11.77 -28.31
CA ARG A 374 -63.78 -12.38 -28.07
C ARG A 374 -64.71 -11.42 -27.32
N LYS A 375 -64.19 -10.75 -26.29
CA LYS A 375 -64.96 -9.78 -25.50
C LYS A 375 -65.36 -8.56 -26.34
N GLU A 376 -64.45 -8.05 -27.17
CA GLU A 376 -64.74 -6.95 -28.09
C GLU A 376 -65.80 -7.33 -29.13
N ARG A 377 -65.72 -8.55 -29.71
CA ARG A 377 -66.76 -9.07 -30.62
C ARG A 377 -68.13 -9.16 -29.95
N LEU A 378 -68.19 -9.68 -28.73
CA LEU A 378 -69.43 -9.76 -27.95
C LEU A 378 -70.02 -8.37 -27.65
N ILE A 379 -69.16 -7.41 -27.30
CA ILE A 379 -69.58 -6.02 -27.07
C ILE A 379 -70.15 -5.40 -28.35
N GLU A 380 -69.51 -5.64 -29.50
CA GLU A 380 -69.94 -5.09 -30.78
C GLU A 380 -71.25 -5.75 -31.27
N GLU A 381 -71.41 -7.07 -31.14
CA GLU A 381 -72.67 -7.75 -31.44
C GLU A 381 -73.84 -7.22 -30.60
N VAL A 382 -73.60 -6.95 -29.31
CA VAL A 382 -74.60 -6.35 -28.42
C VAL A 382 -74.90 -4.91 -28.85
N ARG A 383 -73.89 -4.11 -29.24
CA ARG A 383 -74.10 -2.75 -29.79
C ARG A 383 -74.93 -2.77 -31.06
N MET A 384 -74.67 -3.71 -31.97
CA MET A 384 -75.42 -3.88 -33.21
C MET A 384 -76.90 -4.23 -32.96
N HIS A 385 -77.19 -4.98 -31.89
CA HIS A 385 -78.57 -5.29 -31.50
C HIS A 385 -79.34 -4.07 -30.98
N PHE A 386 -78.67 -3.13 -30.30
CA PHE A 386 -79.32 -1.92 -29.79
C PHE A 386 -79.44 -0.80 -30.84
N GLY A 387 -78.54 -0.74 -31.83
CA GLY A 387 -78.61 0.22 -32.95
C GLY A 387 -78.19 1.66 -32.62
N TYR A 388 -77.70 1.92 -31.40
CA TYR A 388 -77.11 3.18 -30.95
C TYR A 388 -75.97 2.91 -29.95
N THR A 389 -75.09 3.88 -29.70
CA THR A 389 -73.94 3.71 -28.80
C THR A 389 -74.37 3.66 -27.33
N VAL A 390 -74.51 2.44 -26.79
CA VAL A 390 -74.82 2.17 -25.38
C VAL A 390 -73.52 2.04 -24.57
N ASP A 391 -73.49 2.65 -23.39
CA ASP A 391 -72.36 2.54 -22.46
C ASP A 391 -72.23 1.13 -21.87
N PRO A 392 -71.04 0.50 -21.88
CA PRO A 392 -70.83 -0.85 -21.34
C PRO A 392 -71.12 -1.04 -19.84
N ARG A 393 -71.39 0.05 -19.11
CA ARG A 393 -71.68 0.03 -17.67
C ARG A 393 -73.18 -0.01 -17.36
N ASP A 394 -74.04 0.22 -18.36
CA ASP A 394 -75.50 0.17 -18.24
C ASP A 394 -76.00 -1.25 -17.87
N GLU A 395 -77.03 -1.33 -17.04
CA GLU A 395 -77.59 -2.60 -16.53
C GLU A 395 -78.23 -3.42 -17.65
N LYS A 396 -78.95 -2.77 -18.57
CA LYS A 396 -79.57 -3.45 -19.74
C LYS A 396 -78.51 -4.04 -20.67
N PHE A 397 -77.37 -3.37 -20.81
CA PHE A 397 -76.24 -3.85 -21.60
C PHE A 397 -75.59 -5.09 -20.99
N LYS A 398 -75.40 -5.09 -19.66
CA LYS A 398 -74.84 -6.25 -18.92
C LYS A 398 -75.73 -7.48 -19.02
N GLU A 399 -77.04 -7.33 -18.86
CA GLU A 399 -77.98 -8.46 -18.96
C GLU A 399 -77.98 -9.11 -20.35
N MET A 400 -77.91 -8.29 -21.41
CA MET A 400 -77.85 -8.78 -22.78
C MET A 400 -76.50 -9.42 -23.12
N LEU A 401 -75.39 -8.83 -22.65
CA LEU A 401 -74.06 -9.44 -22.75
C LEU A 401 -74.01 -10.81 -22.06
N GLU A 402 -74.59 -10.94 -20.86
CA GLU A 402 -74.65 -12.21 -20.14
C GLU A 402 -75.49 -13.27 -20.88
N LYS A 403 -76.61 -12.89 -21.48
CA LYS A 403 -77.43 -13.81 -22.28
C LYS A 403 -76.62 -14.33 -23.47
N LYS A 404 -75.91 -13.45 -24.18
CA LYS A 404 -75.05 -13.82 -25.32
C LYS A 404 -73.84 -14.65 -24.91
N GLU A 405 -73.20 -14.35 -23.79
CA GLU A 405 -72.14 -15.17 -23.23
C GLU A 405 -72.64 -16.58 -22.85
N LYS A 406 -73.85 -16.69 -22.28
CA LYS A 406 -74.49 -17.98 -21.96
C LYS A 406 -74.82 -18.78 -23.22
N GLU A 407 -75.29 -18.14 -24.29
CA GLU A 407 -75.52 -18.75 -25.60
C GLU A 407 -74.21 -19.26 -26.22
N GLN A 408 -73.19 -18.41 -26.34
CA GLN A 408 -71.88 -18.79 -26.89
C GLN A 408 -71.21 -19.89 -26.04
N LYS A 409 -71.34 -19.86 -24.71
CA LYS A 409 -70.81 -20.91 -23.83
C LYS A 409 -71.52 -22.25 -24.00
N LYS A 410 -72.83 -22.25 -24.32
CA LYS A 410 -73.57 -23.47 -24.66
C LYS A 410 -73.12 -24.01 -26.02
N ALA A 411 -73.02 -23.15 -27.04
CA ALA A 411 -72.53 -23.53 -28.37
C ALA A 411 -71.10 -24.10 -28.33
N LEU A 412 -70.17 -23.42 -27.66
CA LEU A 412 -68.78 -23.88 -27.52
C LEU A 412 -68.66 -25.19 -26.73
N LYS A 413 -69.54 -25.44 -25.77
CA LYS A 413 -69.60 -26.74 -25.05
C LYS A 413 -70.09 -27.87 -25.97
N GLU A 414 -71.06 -27.58 -26.84
CA GLU A 414 -71.58 -28.54 -27.81
C GLU A 414 -70.53 -28.85 -28.89
N GLU A 415 -69.89 -27.83 -29.45
CA GLU A 415 -68.75 -27.98 -30.38
C GLU A 415 -67.60 -28.76 -29.75
N ARG A 416 -67.25 -28.47 -28.49
CA ARG A 416 -66.23 -29.24 -27.77
C ARG A 416 -66.65 -30.69 -27.53
N ARG A 417 -67.95 -30.97 -27.38
CA ARG A 417 -68.48 -32.34 -27.28
C ARG A 417 -68.33 -33.07 -28.62
N LYS A 418 -68.72 -32.43 -29.73
CA LYS A 418 -68.57 -32.95 -31.10
C LYS A 418 -67.10 -33.20 -31.45
N ALA A 419 -66.20 -32.25 -31.18
CA ALA A 419 -64.76 -32.44 -31.41
C ALA A 419 -64.15 -33.57 -30.56
N ARG A 420 -64.65 -33.80 -29.34
CA ARG A 420 -64.27 -34.96 -28.52
C ARG A 420 -64.77 -36.28 -29.11
N GLU A 421 -65.99 -36.30 -29.62
CA GLU A 421 -66.57 -37.45 -30.31
C GLU A 421 -65.76 -37.77 -31.60
N GLU A 422 -65.42 -36.76 -32.40
CA GLU A 422 -64.60 -36.88 -33.61
C GLU A 422 -63.17 -37.36 -33.33
N THR A 423 -62.51 -36.82 -32.30
CA THR A 423 -61.16 -37.25 -31.90
C THR A 423 -61.16 -38.70 -31.38
N MET A 424 -62.20 -39.11 -30.66
CA MET A 424 -62.39 -40.52 -30.24
C MET A 424 -62.59 -41.45 -31.44
N LEU A 425 -63.40 -41.05 -32.42
CA LEU A 425 -63.61 -41.80 -33.67
C LEU A 425 -62.31 -41.93 -34.48
N ALA A 426 -61.56 -40.83 -34.63
CA ALA A 426 -60.27 -40.84 -35.32
C ALA A 426 -59.25 -41.77 -34.63
N ARG A 427 -59.21 -41.78 -33.28
CA ARG A 427 -58.37 -42.69 -32.51
C ARG A 427 -58.79 -44.16 -32.64
N MET A 428 -60.09 -44.44 -32.76
CA MET A 428 -60.59 -45.78 -33.04
C MET A 428 -60.22 -46.25 -34.45
N LEU A 429 -60.32 -45.36 -35.44
CA LEU A 429 -59.94 -45.63 -36.82
C LEU A 429 -58.42 -45.86 -36.96
N SER A 430 -57.58 -45.06 -36.31
CA SER A 430 -56.12 -45.24 -36.33
C SER A 430 -55.70 -46.58 -35.73
N LYS A 431 -56.32 -46.96 -34.60
CA LYS A 431 -56.10 -48.26 -33.96
C LYS A 431 -56.58 -49.43 -34.83
N LYS A 432 -57.66 -49.23 -35.60
CA LYS A 432 -58.15 -50.19 -36.59
C LYS A 432 -57.20 -50.34 -37.79
N THR A 433 -56.55 -49.25 -38.22
CA THR A 433 -55.53 -49.28 -39.28
C THR A 433 -54.21 -49.90 -38.82
N GLU A 434 -53.80 -49.70 -37.57
CA GLU A 434 -52.61 -50.36 -36.98
C GLU A 434 -52.83 -51.87 -36.85
N THR A 435 -53.99 -52.28 -36.33
CA THR A 435 -54.35 -53.71 -36.19
C THR A 435 -54.59 -54.43 -37.54
N SER A 436 -54.95 -53.70 -38.60
CA SER A 436 -55.05 -54.27 -39.95
C SER A 436 -53.69 -54.34 -40.67
N LYS A 437 -52.77 -53.40 -40.42
CA LYS A 437 -51.37 -53.51 -40.85
C LYS A 437 -50.63 -54.68 -40.16
N GLU A 438 -50.85 -54.89 -38.86
CA GLU A 438 -50.30 -56.05 -38.14
C GLU A 438 -50.88 -57.39 -38.64
N LYS A 439 -52.13 -57.42 -39.09
CA LYS A 439 -52.75 -58.62 -39.70
C LYS A 439 -52.30 -58.87 -41.15
N ALA A 440 -51.96 -57.82 -41.90
CA ALA A 440 -51.41 -57.94 -43.25
C ALA A 440 -49.95 -58.43 -43.23
N GLN A 441 -49.12 -57.91 -42.31
CA GLN A 441 -47.73 -58.38 -42.13
C GLN A 441 -47.64 -59.84 -41.69
N LYS A 442 -48.61 -60.36 -40.92
CA LYS A 442 -48.67 -61.78 -40.54
C LYS A 442 -49.13 -62.72 -41.67
N LYS A 443 -49.70 -62.21 -42.77
CA LYS A 443 -50.13 -63.00 -43.93
C LYS A 443 -49.09 -63.04 -45.06
N GLU A 444 -48.06 -62.20 -45.01
CA GLU A 444 -46.91 -62.23 -45.94
C GLU A 444 -45.73 -63.07 -45.39
N THR A 445 -45.83 -63.57 -44.15
CA THR A 445 -44.78 -64.37 -43.49
C THR A 445 -45.14 -65.85 -43.28
N ASP A 446 -46.32 -66.28 -43.72
CA ASP A 446 -46.75 -67.69 -43.87
C ASP A 446 -46.92 -67.98 -45.38
#